data_AF-A0A2M9IVI0-F1
#
_entry.id   AF-A0A2M9IVI0-F1
#
_cell.length_a   1.000
_cell.length_b   1.000
_cell.length_c   1.000
_cell.angle_alpha   90.00
_cell.angle_beta   90.00
_cell.angle_gamma   90.00
#
_symmetry.space_group_name_H-M   'P 1'
#
loop_
_entity.id
_entity.type
_entity.pdbx_description
1 polymer ?
#
loop_
_entity_poly.entity_id
_entity_poly.type
_entity_poly.pdbx_seq_one_letter_code
_entity_poly.pdbx_strand_id
1 'polypeptide(L)'
;MNRTDVTTALETALTTVLDRPVTGLEGETRLFDDLHLDSTTMLEMLMELEDSLGLEVDPEELEAEDFETVDTFTAFALAQLSNTQAA
;
A
#
# COMPACT_ATOMS: atom_id res chain seq x y z
N MET A 1 3.28 7.23 13.06
CA MET A 1 2.71 7.13 11.71
C MET A 1 1.21 6.97 11.84
N ASN A 2 0.44 7.71 11.06
CA ASN A 2 -1.02 7.63 11.03
C ASN A 2 -1.52 7.08 9.69
N ARG A 3 -2.79 6.68 9.63
CA ARG A 3 -3.46 6.19 8.41
C ARG A 3 -3.23 7.10 7.21
N THR A 4 -3.38 8.42 7.42
CA THR A 4 -3.19 9.44 6.38
C THR A 4 -1.79 9.43 5.79
N ASP A 5 -0.74 9.21 6.58
CA ASP A 5 0.64 9.19 6.08
C ASP A 5 0.84 8.02 5.10
N VAL A 6 0.31 6.84 5.47
CA VAL A 6 0.36 5.64 4.64
C VAL A 6 -0.50 5.80 3.38
N THR A 7 -1.70 6.37 3.50
CA THR A 7 -2.56 6.63 2.33
C THR A 7 -1.90 7.61 1.36
N THR A 8 -1.26 8.67 1.83
CA THR A 8 -0.54 9.63 0.96
C THR A 8 0.67 8.98 0.27
N ALA A 9 1.41 8.13 0.98
CA ALA A 9 2.49 7.36 0.36
C ALA A 9 1.96 6.35 -0.66
N LEU A 10 0.82 5.71 -0.37
CA LEU A 10 0.13 4.80 -1.29
C LEU A 10 -0.33 5.55 -2.55
N GLU A 11 -0.94 6.73 -2.43
CA GLU A 11 -1.30 7.57 -3.57
C GLU A 11 -0.09 7.93 -4.45
N THR A 12 1.04 8.24 -3.80
CA THR A 12 2.29 8.56 -4.49
C THR A 12 2.84 7.33 -5.23
N ALA A 13 2.91 6.19 -4.54
CA ALA A 13 3.39 4.93 -5.11
C ALA A 13 2.52 4.48 -6.28
N LEU A 14 1.20 4.50 -6.10
CA LEU A 14 0.23 4.18 -7.14
C LEU A 14 0.32 5.13 -8.33
N THR A 15 0.56 6.42 -8.09
CA THR A 15 0.73 7.40 -9.16
C THR A 15 1.95 7.08 -10.02
N THR A 16 3.04 6.66 -9.39
CA THR A 16 4.27 6.25 -10.07
C THR A 16 4.09 4.97 -10.87
N VAL A 17 3.56 3.90 -10.26
CA VAL A 17 3.47 2.58 -10.92
C VAL A 17 2.36 2.50 -11.97
N LEU A 18 1.24 3.21 -11.77
CA LEU A 18 0.15 3.25 -12.74
C LEU A 18 0.36 4.31 -13.83
N ASP A 19 1.45 5.08 -13.75
CA ASP A 19 1.78 6.20 -14.65
C ASP A 19 0.59 7.17 -14.85
N ARG A 20 -0.22 7.35 -13.80
CA ARG A 20 -1.41 8.19 -13.81
C ARG A 20 -1.65 8.79 -12.44
N PRO A 21 -2.16 10.02 -12.32
CA PRO A 21 -2.45 10.63 -11.03
C PRO A 21 -3.53 9.84 -10.28
N VAL A 22 -3.19 9.33 -9.10
CA VAL A 22 -4.12 8.69 -8.16
C VAL A 22 -4.25 9.61 -6.95
N THR A 23 -5.44 10.17 -6.75
CA THR A 23 -5.71 11.13 -5.67
C THR A 23 -7.10 10.91 -5.10
N GLY A 24 -7.25 11.10 -3.79
CA GLY A 24 -8.52 10.94 -3.09
C GLY A 24 -8.88 9.48 -2.90
N LEU A 25 -7.91 8.62 -2.60
CA LEU A 25 -8.19 7.22 -2.27
C LEU A 25 -9.05 7.17 -1.01
N GLU A 26 -10.26 6.63 -1.17
CA GLU A 26 -11.14 6.32 -0.05
C GLU A 26 -10.79 4.94 0.49
N GLY A 27 -11.01 4.73 1.79
CA GLY A 27 -10.71 3.47 2.45
C GLY A 27 -11.38 2.25 1.82
N GLU A 28 -12.59 2.42 1.28
CA GLU A 28 -13.38 1.38 0.63
C GLU A 28 -12.95 1.11 -0.82
N THR A 29 -12.00 1.87 -1.37
CA THR A 29 -11.50 1.72 -2.74
C THR A 29 -10.79 0.38 -2.89
N ARG A 30 -11.17 -0.39 -3.90
CA ARG A 30 -10.58 -1.71 -4.16
C ARG A 30 -9.33 -1.60 -5.02
N LEU A 31 -8.23 -2.12 -4.52
CA LEU A 31 -6.93 -2.01 -5.21
C LEU A 31 -6.92 -2.80 -6.53
N PHE A 32 -7.40 -4.04 -6.52
CA PHE A 32 -7.48 -4.85 -7.74
C PHE A 32 -8.60 -4.42 -8.68
N ASP A 33 -9.82 -4.22 -8.16
CA ASP A 33 -10.99 -3.95 -9.02
C ASP A 33 -11.03 -2.50 -9.53
N ASP A 34 -10.86 -1.50 -8.64
CA ASP A 34 -11.02 -0.09 -9.03
C ASP A 34 -9.74 0.45 -9.67
N LEU A 35 -8.58 0.12 -9.09
CA LEU A 35 -7.29 0.60 -9.60
C LEU A 35 -6.69 -0.29 -10.68
N HIS A 36 -7.26 -1.48 -10.93
CA HIS A 36 -6.78 -2.44 -11.93
C HIS A 36 -5.32 -2.85 -11.66
N LEU A 37 -4.98 -3.03 -10.38
CA LEU A 37 -3.64 -3.49 -10.01
C LEU A 37 -3.45 -4.95 -10.45
N ASP A 38 -2.30 -5.22 -11.03
CA ASP A 38 -1.81 -6.55 -11.31
C ASP A 38 -0.73 -6.95 -10.29
N SER A 39 -0.37 -8.23 -10.25
CA SER A 39 0.70 -8.74 -9.36
C SER A 39 2.05 -8.06 -9.59
N THR A 40 2.35 -7.64 -10.82
CA THR A 40 3.57 -6.89 -11.14
C THR A 40 3.53 -5.48 -10.54
N THR A 41 2.46 -4.72 -10.81
CA THR A 41 2.31 -3.36 -10.27
C THR A 41 2.18 -3.32 -8.76
N MET A 42 1.64 -4.39 -8.15
CA MET A 42 1.58 -4.57 -6.71
C MET A 42 3.00 -4.66 -6.11
N LEU A 43 3.89 -5.47 -6.68
CA LEU A 43 5.28 -5.57 -6.23
C LEU A 43 6.04 -4.26 -6.41
N GLU A 44 5.81 -3.56 -7.52
CA GLU A 44 6.39 -2.23 -7.76
C GLU A 44 5.91 -1.20 -6.74
N MET A 45 4.60 -1.21 -6.44
CA MET A 45 4.01 -0.32 -5.44
C MET A 45 4.58 -0.61 -4.04
N LEU A 46 4.77 -1.88 -3.70
CA LEU A 46 5.40 -2.28 -2.44
C LEU A 46 6.82 -1.73 -2.36
N MET A 47 7.67 -1.98 -3.35
CA MET A 47 9.04 -1.45 -3.37
C MET A 47 9.11 0.07 -3.18
N GLU A 48 8.19 0.81 -3.80
CA GLU A 48 8.11 2.27 -3.66
C GLU A 48 7.64 2.68 -2.24
N LEU A 49 6.70 1.95 -1.66
CA LEU A 49 6.26 2.16 -0.28
C LEU A 49 7.35 1.82 0.74
N GLU A 50 8.13 0.78 0.49
CA GLU A 50 9.27 0.41 1.33
C GLU A 50 10.32 1.53 1.34
N ASP A 51 10.67 2.09 0.18
CA ASP A 51 11.63 3.21 0.09
C ASP A 51 11.06 4.50 0.72
N SER A 52 9.78 4.78 0.49
CA SER A 52 9.11 6.00 0.98
C SER A 52 8.86 6.01 2.49
N LEU A 53 8.38 4.89 3.02
CA LEU A 53 7.98 4.77 4.43
C LEU A 53 9.02 4.06 5.30
N GLY A 54 10.04 3.43 4.72
CA GLY A 54 10.92 2.50 5.43
C GLY A 54 10.17 1.26 5.91
N LEU A 55 9.09 0.90 5.23
CA LEU A 55 8.32 -0.32 5.49
C LEU A 55 9.12 -1.52 4.95
N GLU A 56 9.01 -2.69 5.57
CA GLU A 56 9.47 -3.97 5.00
C GLU A 56 8.24 -4.87 4.90
N VAL A 57 7.84 -5.22 3.68
CA VAL A 57 6.71 -6.12 3.42
C VAL A 57 7.21 -7.37 2.72
N ASP A 58 6.98 -8.53 3.34
CA ASP A 58 7.25 -9.79 2.68
C ASP A 58 6.06 -10.16 1.77
N PRO A 59 6.24 -10.23 0.44
CA PRO A 59 5.17 -10.63 -0.47
C PRO A 59 4.68 -12.07 -0.26
N GLU A 60 5.42 -12.92 0.45
CA GLU A 60 4.97 -14.26 0.84
C GLU A 60 3.98 -14.23 2.02
N GLU A 61 4.03 -13.19 2.85
CA GLU A 61 3.10 -12.99 3.98
C GLU A 61 1.81 -12.28 3.56
N LEU A 62 1.78 -11.73 2.34
CA LEU A 62 0.64 -10.99 1.82
C LEU A 62 -0.46 -11.91 1.31
N GLU A 63 -1.65 -11.77 1.85
CA GLU A 63 -2.84 -12.44 1.34
C GLU A 63 -3.64 -11.52 0.41
N ALA A 64 -4.47 -12.12 -0.45
CA ALA A 64 -5.33 -11.35 -1.35
C ALA A 64 -6.31 -10.43 -0.59
N GLU A 65 -6.66 -10.79 0.66
CA GLU A 65 -7.50 -9.99 1.54
C GLU A 65 -6.82 -8.70 2.02
N ASP A 66 -5.50 -8.70 2.23
CA ASP A 66 -4.73 -7.52 2.63
C ASP A 66 -4.76 -6.42 1.56
N PHE A 67 -5.00 -6.81 0.31
CA PHE A 67 -5.09 -5.95 -0.86
C PHE A 67 -6.51 -5.78 -1.37
N GLU A 68 -7.52 -6.22 -0.62
CA GLU A 68 -8.91 -6.07 -1.04
C GLU A 68 -9.27 -4.57 -1.14
N THR A 69 -8.87 -3.78 -0.14
CA THR A 69 -9.16 -2.35 -0.08
C THR A 69 -7.96 -1.55 0.41
N VAL A 70 -7.95 -0.25 0.10
CA VAL A 70 -7.00 0.72 0.67
C VAL A 70 -7.01 0.64 2.20
N ASP A 71 -8.18 0.41 2.80
CA ASP A 71 -8.30 0.33 4.24
C ASP A 71 -7.61 -0.89 4.85
N THR A 72 -7.78 -2.06 4.23
CA THR A 72 -7.11 -3.29 4.69
C THR A 72 -5.60 -3.15 4.56
N PHE A 73 -5.13 -2.67 3.40
CA PHE A 73 -3.70 -2.48 3.15
C PHE A 73 -3.07 -1.47 4.11
N THR A 74 -3.76 -0.36 4.35
CA THR A 74 -3.26 0.65 5.29
C THR A 74 -3.19 0.11 6.72
N ALA A 75 -4.16 -0.71 7.13
CA ALA A 75 -4.13 -1.34 8.44
C ALA A 75 -2.95 -2.31 8.57
N PHE A 76 -2.70 -3.13 7.55
CA PHE A 76 -1.55 -4.02 7.46
C PHE A 76 -0.22 -3.25 7.57
N ALA A 77 -0.02 -2.23 6.73
CA ALA A 77 1.20 -1.43 6.72
C ALA A 77 1.46 -0.72 8.05
N LEU A 78 0.40 -0.20 8.71
CA LEU A 78 0.52 0.42 10.04
C LEU A 78 0.90 -0.59 11.12
N ALA A 79 0.34 -1.81 11.07
CA ALA A 79 0.70 -2.87 12.00
C ALA A 79 2.19 -3.23 11.86
N GLN A 80 2.68 -3.30 10.62
CA GLN A 80 4.05 -3.67 10.33
C GLN A 80 5.05 -2.57 10.71
N LEU A 81 4.76 -1.31 10.38
CA LEU A 81 5.55 -0.15 10.84
C LEU A 81 5.61 -0.05 12.36
N SER A 82 4.54 -0.45 13.06
CA SER A 82 4.52 -0.48 14.52
C SER A 82 5.40 -1.61 15.08
N ASN A 83 5.48 -2.75 14.38
CA ASN A 83 6.26 -3.91 14.78
C ASN A 83 7.77 -3.67 14.58
N THR A 84 8.16 -3.04 13.47
CA THR A 84 9.56 -2.68 13.17
C THR A 84 10.15 -1.68 14.17
N GLN A 85 9.32 -0.82 14.78
CA GLN A 85 9.77 0.14 15.80
C GLN A 85 9.99 -0.47 17.20
N ALA A 86 9.57 -1.71 17.42
CA ALA A 86 9.65 -2.39 18.70
C ALA A 86 10.83 -3.39 18.80
N ALA A 87 11.58 -3.60 17.71
CA ALA A 87 12.74 -4.51 17.62
C ALA A 87 14.06 -3.75 17.66
#